data_AF-A0A821WCI4-F1
#
_entry.id   AF-A0A821WCI4-F1
#
_cell.length_a   1.000
_cell.length_b   1.000
_cell.length_c   1.000
_cell.angle_alpha   90.00
_cell.angle_beta   90.00
_cell.angle_gamma   90.00
#
_symmetry.space_group_name_H-M   'P 1'
#
loop_
_entity.id
_entity.type
_entity.pdbx_description
1 polymer ?
#
loop_
_entity_poly.entity_id
_entity_poly.type
_entity_poly.pdbx_seq_one_letter_code
_entity_poly.pdbx_strand_id
1 'polypeptide(L)'
;KVFRKEILDDKKNNRLIRNPYFYVLNGNQWLDQKKYLEAIEEYTQAIKLDASFQVNAYYNRGYARIAHYGGNANKYKSQIEEATNDFKKAKEIIEDNLEPMLHIIQKASNSEALSEQVSHKMTLFGIQKNTIEMAIGTDVEKEIKALESQKAQPDI
;
A
#
# COMPACT_ATOMS: atom_id res chain seq x y z
N LYS A 1 -9.19 22.86 -32.36
CA LYS A 1 -10.16 23.27 -31.32
C LYS A 1 -10.57 22.11 -30.39
N VAL A 2 -10.72 20.89 -30.90
CA VAL A 2 -11.06 19.68 -30.12
C VAL A 2 -9.95 19.27 -29.13
N PHE A 3 -8.71 19.11 -29.59
CA PHE A 3 -7.57 18.75 -28.73
C PHE A 3 -7.36 19.66 -27.51
N ARG A 4 -7.49 20.99 -27.66
CA ARG A 4 -7.41 21.95 -26.54
C ARG A 4 -8.52 21.72 -25.51
N LYS A 5 -9.73 21.40 -25.98
CA LYS A 5 -10.87 21.14 -25.09
C LYS A 5 -10.65 19.84 -24.31
N GLU A 6 -10.13 18.81 -24.97
CA GLU A 6 -9.78 17.53 -24.35
C GLU A 6 -8.69 17.69 -23.28
N ILE A 7 -7.59 18.38 -23.58
CA ILE A 7 -6.53 18.67 -22.59
C ILE A 7 -7.09 19.44 -21.37
N LEU A 8 -7.99 20.40 -21.59
CA LEU A 8 -8.59 21.18 -20.51
C LEU A 8 -9.58 20.34 -19.68
N ASP A 9 -10.29 19.41 -20.33
CA ASP A 9 -11.19 18.48 -19.63
C ASP A 9 -10.39 17.46 -18.83
N ASP A 10 -9.32 16.90 -19.41
CA ASP A 10 -8.38 16.03 -18.70
C ASP A 10 -7.70 16.77 -17.55
N LYS A 11 -7.36 18.05 -17.71
CA LYS A 11 -6.85 18.89 -16.61
C LYS A 11 -7.86 19.03 -15.50
N LYS A 12 -9.11 19.35 -15.85
CA LYS A 12 -10.20 19.53 -14.88
C LYS A 12 -10.51 18.24 -14.12
N ASN A 13 -10.36 17.10 -14.79
CA ASN A 13 -10.66 15.78 -14.24
C ASN A 13 -9.43 15.09 -13.60
N ASN A 14 -8.30 15.80 -13.47
CA ASN A 14 -7.03 15.26 -12.96
C ASN A 14 -6.50 14.03 -13.74
N ARG A 15 -6.76 14.01 -15.05
CA ARG A 15 -6.38 12.95 -16.00
C ARG A 15 -5.23 13.33 -16.93
N LEU A 16 -4.62 14.51 -16.78
CA LEU A 16 -3.46 14.90 -17.59
C LEU A 16 -2.29 13.93 -17.41
N ILE A 17 -2.07 13.48 -16.18
CA ILE A 17 -1.02 12.51 -15.85
C ILE A 17 -1.73 11.22 -15.48
N ARG A 18 -1.52 10.17 -16.29
CA ARG A 18 -2.15 8.86 -16.12
C ARG A 18 -1.13 7.76 -15.78
N ASN A 19 0.04 8.16 -15.29
CA ASN A 19 1.06 7.24 -14.81
C ASN A 19 0.97 7.15 -13.28
N PRO A 20 0.52 6.03 -12.69
CA PRO A 20 0.46 5.85 -11.24
C PRO A 20 1.81 6.11 -10.54
N TYR A 21 2.92 5.74 -11.19
CA TYR A 21 4.26 5.86 -10.61
C TYR A 21 4.67 7.32 -10.38
N PHE A 22 4.20 8.25 -11.22
CA PHE A 22 4.41 9.68 -11.01
C PHE A 22 3.84 10.13 -9.66
N TYR A 23 2.59 9.73 -9.37
CA TYR A 23 1.94 10.07 -8.11
C TYR A 23 2.58 9.36 -6.91
N VAL A 24 3.08 8.13 -7.07
CA VAL A 24 3.87 7.48 -6.00
C VAL A 24 5.12 8.29 -5.69
N LEU A 25 5.87 8.70 -6.71
CA LEU A 25 7.08 9.49 -6.51
C LEU A 25 6.80 10.85 -5.87
N ASN A 26 5.75 11.55 -6.29
CA ASN A 26 5.34 12.80 -5.65
C ASN A 26 4.89 12.59 -4.21
N GLY A 27 4.12 11.53 -3.95
CA GLY A 27 3.73 11.15 -2.61
C GLY A 27 4.93 10.92 -1.71
N ASN A 28 5.99 10.28 -2.23
CA ASN A 28 7.25 10.10 -1.50
C ASN A 28 7.92 11.45 -1.19
N GLN A 29 7.96 12.38 -2.14
CA GLN A 29 8.52 13.72 -1.91
C GLN A 29 7.76 14.48 -0.81
N TRP A 30 6.44 14.39 -0.78
CA TRP A 30 5.65 14.98 0.30
C TRP A 30 5.86 14.28 1.63
N LEU A 31 5.99 12.95 1.61
CA LEU A 31 6.26 12.15 2.79
C LEU A 31 7.60 12.52 3.43
N ASP A 32 8.65 12.70 2.62
CA ASP A 32 9.99 13.13 3.05
C ASP A 32 9.94 14.52 3.72
N GLN A 33 9.04 15.39 3.24
CA GLN A 33 8.76 16.70 3.84
C GLN A 33 7.84 16.63 5.07
N LYS A 34 7.41 15.43 5.49
CA LYS A 34 6.41 15.18 6.55
C LYS A 34 5.04 15.82 6.27
N LYS A 35 4.76 16.13 5.01
CA LYS A 35 3.48 16.64 4.52
C LYS A 35 2.55 15.47 4.22
N TYR A 36 2.05 14.87 5.30
CA TYR A 36 1.38 13.58 5.24
C TYR A 36 0.04 13.61 4.49
N LEU A 37 -0.72 14.71 4.57
CA LEU A 37 -2.01 14.82 3.88
C LEU A 37 -1.84 14.89 2.37
N GLU A 38 -0.86 15.68 1.91
CA GLU A 38 -0.48 15.80 0.51
C GLU A 38 0.06 14.46 -0.01
N ALA A 39 0.87 13.76 0.78
CA ALA A 39 1.33 12.42 0.44
C ALA A 39 0.15 11.43 0.27
N ILE A 40 -0.83 11.46 1.18
CA ILE A 40 -2.03 10.61 1.11
C ILE A 40 -2.83 10.88 -0.16
N GLU A 41 -2.96 12.14 -0.58
CA GLU A 41 -3.67 12.52 -1.79
C GLU A 41 -2.97 11.95 -3.04
N GLU A 42 -1.65 12.14 -3.16
CA GLU A 42 -0.87 11.60 -4.27
C GLU A 42 -0.97 10.07 -4.35
N TYR A 43 -0.76 9.35 -3.24
CA TYR A 43 -0.91 7.89 -3.25
C TYR A 43 -2.34 7.45 -3.61
N THR A 44 -3.34 8.23 -3.23
CA THR A 44 -4.74 7.96 -3.62
C THR A 44 -4.94 8.10 -5.12
N GLN A 45 -4.28 9.06 -5.78
CA GLN A 45 -4.30 9.16 -7.24
C GLN A 45 -3.60 7.97 -7.90
N ALA A 46 -2.44 7.53 -7.37
CA ALA A 46 -1.76 6.34 -7.88
C ALA A 46 -2.68 5.11 -7.86
N ILE A 47 -3.33 4.86 -6.72
CA ILE A 47 -4.25 3.73 -6.51
C ILE A 47 -5.48 3.83 -7.42
N LYS A 48 -6.02 5.03 -7.65
CA LYS A 48 -7.16 5.23 -8.57
C LYS A 48 -6.81 4.90 -10.02
N LEU A 49 -5.57 5.14 -10.43
CA LEU A 49 -5.12 4.88 -11.80
C LEU A 49 -4.84 3.39 -12.04
N ASP A 50 -4.30 2.70 -11.04
CA ASP A 50 -4.06 1.25 -11.08
C ASP A 50 -4.08 0.71 -9.65
N ALA A 51 -5.13 -0.03 -9.27
CA ALA A 51 -5.18 -0.58 -7.92
C ALA A 51 -4.38 -1.90 -7.79
N SER A 52 -4.20 -2.63 -8.89
CA SER A 52 -3.75 -4.03 -8.85
C SER A 52 -2.25 -4.20 -8.67
N PHE A 53 -1.46 -3.18 -9.02
CA PHE A 53 0.01 -3.23 -8.96
C PHE A 53 0.63 -2.19 -8.03
N GLN A 54 -0.17 -1.33 -7.39
CA GLN A 54 0.35 -0.21 -6.59
C GLN A 54 0.62 -0.57 -5.13
N VAL A 55 1.39 -1.64 -4.91
CA VAL A 55 1.85 -2.10 -3.59
C VAL A 55 2.46 -0.96 -2.76
N ASN A 56 3.34 -0.17 -3.37
CA ASN A 56 4.04 0.93 -2.69
C ASN A 56 3.08 2.07 -2.32
N ALA A 57 2.08 2.37 -3.16
CA ALA A 57 1.13 3.43 -2.88
C ALA A 57 0.25 3.07 -1.68
N TYR A 58 -0.25 1.83 -1.61
CA TYR A 58 -1.00 1.35 -0.46
C TYR A 58 -0.15 1.37 0.81
N TYR A 59 1.05 0.78 0.77
CA TYR A 59 1.95 0.76 1.92
C TYR A 59 2.29 2.17 2.42
N ASN A 60 2.71 3.07 1.52
CA ASN A 60 3.09 4.43 1.91
C ASN A 60 1.91 5.29 2.35
N ARG A 61 0.70 5.07 1.80
CA ARG A 61 -0.52 5.77 2.25
C ARG A 61 -0.93 5.30 3.65
N GLY A 62 -0.84 4.00 3.93
CA GLY A 62 -1.03 3.47 5.28
C GLY A 62 -0.06 4.09 6.27
N TYR A 63 1.23 4.12 5.92
CA TYR A 63 2.26 4.78 6.74
C TYR A 63 1.97 6.27 6.97
N ALA A 64 1.63 7.02 5.91
CA ALA A 64 1.33 8.45 6.02
C ALA A 64 0.11 8.72 6.92
N ARG A 65 -0.93 7.87 6.86
CA ARG A 65 -2.09 7.94 7.75
C ARG A 65 -1.70 7.71 9.21
N ILE A 66 -0.89 6.69 9.49
CA ILE A 66 -0.38 6.44 10.85
C ILE A 66 0.47 7.62 11.34
N ALA A 67 1.37 8.14 10.51
CA ALA A 67 2.24 9.25 10.88
C ALA A 67 1.45 10.54 11.19
N HIS A 68 0.37 10.81 10.46
CA HIS A 68 -0.47 11.99 10.68
C HIS A 68 -1.47 11.83 11.82
N TYR A 69 -2.17 10.69 11.90
CA TYR A 69 -3.31 10.50 12.80
C TYR A 69 -2.97 9.66 14.05
N GLY A 70 -1.87 8.91 14.05
CA GLY A 70 -1.53 7.92 15.08
C GLY A 70 -1.32 8.50 16.47
N GLY A 71 -0.86 9.75 16.57
CA GLY A 71 -0.70 10.45 17.85
C GLY A 71 -2.01 10.66 18.62
N ASN A 72 -3.17 10.52 17.94
CA ASN A 72 -4.48 10.54 18.58
C ASN A 72 -5.42 9.48 17.96
N ALA A 73 -4.95 8.23 17.96
CA ALA A 73 -5.64 7.10 17.35
C ALA A 73 -7.10 6.94 17.84
N ASN A 74 -7.39 7.24 19.10
CA ASN A 74 -8.75 7.17 19.64
C ASN A 74 -9.71 8.16 18.97
N LYS A 75 -9.25 9.38 18.68
CA LYS A 75 -10.04 10.40 17.97
C LYS A 75 -10.17 10.07 16.48
N TYR A 76 -9.12 9.51 15.88
CA TYR A 76 -9.03 9.26 14.44
C TYR A 76 -9.13 7.78 14.08
N LYS A 77 -9.97 7.03 14.79
CA LYS A 77 -10.07 5.57 14.67
C LYS A 77 -10.29 5.10 13.22
N SER A 78 -11.22 5.75 12.49
CA SER A 78 -11.50 5.44 11.08
C SER A 78 -10.26 5.54 10.19
N GLN A 79 -9.34 6.47 10.49
CA GLN A 79 -8.20 6.74 9.63
C GLN A 79 -7.09 5.71 9.90
N ILE A 80 -7.04 5.21 11.13
CA ILE A 80 -6.20 4.08 11.52
C ILE A 80 -6.74 2.76 10.93
N GLU A 81 -8.06 2.58 10.87
CA GLU A 81 -8.69 1.45 10.18
C GLU A 81 -8.40 1.49 8.67
N GLU A 82 -8.50 2.67 8.04
CA GLU A 82 -8.12 2.85 6.64
C GLU A 82 -6.63 2.55 6.39
N ALA A 83 -5.74 2.95 7.31
CA ALA A 83 -4.32 2.61 7.23
C ALA A 83 -4.09 1.09 7.33
N THR A 84 -4.82 0.41 8.23
CA THR A 84 -4.79 -1.04 8.37
C THR A 84 -5.24 -1.74 7.08
N ASN A 85 -6.31 -1.24 6.45
CA ASN A 85 -6.81 -1.76 5.19
C ASN A 85 -5.82 -1.56 4.04
N ASP A 86 -5.14 -0.41 4.00
CA ASP A 86 -4.06 -0.17 3.05
C ASP A 86 -2.93 -1.18 3.19
N PHE A 87 -2.46 -1.42 4.42
CA PHE A 87 -1.42 -2.41 4.66
C PHE A 87 -1.86 -3.83 4.26
N LYS A 88 -3.09 -4.22 4.59
CA LYS A 88 -3.65 -5.50 4.13
C LYS A 88 -3.67 -5.62 2.62
N LYS A 89 -4.12 -4.56 1.92
CA LYS A 89 -4.15 -4.56 0.46
C LYS A 89 -2.75 -4.62 -0.15
N ALA A 90 -1.77 -3.94 0.43
CA ALA A 90 -0.38 -4.04 0.00
C ALA A 90 0.15 -5.47 0.15
N LYS A 91 -0.12 -6.14 1.28
CA LYS A 91 0.24 -7.54 1.50
C LYS A 91 -0.44 -8.47 0.49
N GLU A 92 -1.75 -8.32 0.29
CA GLU A 92 -2.53 -9.10 -0.69
C GLU A 92 -1.94 -8.98 -2.10
N ILE A 93 -1.61 -7.76 -2.56
CA ILE A 93 -1.01 -7.56 -3.88
C ILE A 93 0.35 -8.26 -4.00
N ILE A 94 1.17 -8.24 -2.93
CA ILE A 94 2.46 -8.94 -2.94
C ILE A 94 2.23 -10.45 -3.12
N GLU A 95 1.37 -11.03 -2.29
CA GLU A 95 1.17 -12.49 -2.21
C GLU A 95 0.44 -13.04 -3.42
N ASP A 96 -0.62 -12.36 -3.87
CA ASP A 96 -1.53 -12.89 -4.89
C ASP A 96 -1.10 -12.52 -6.32
N ASN A 97 -0.35 -11.41 -6.49
CA ASN A 97 0.03 -10.92 -7.82
C ASN A 97 1.54 -10.96 -8.07
N LEU A 98 2.33 -10.33 -7.20
CA LEU A 98 3.73 -10.02 -7.51
C LEU A 98 4.67 -11.21 -7.28
N GLU A 99 4.54 -11.93 -6.17
CA GLU A 99 5.37 -13.10 -5.87
C GLU A 99 5.17 -14.25 -6.89
N PRO A 100 3.93 -14.62 -7.28
CA PRO A 100 3.73 -15.64 -8.32
C PRO A 100 4.38 -15.25 -9.65
N MET A 101 4.27 -13.97 -10.05
CA MET A 101 4.91 -13.46 -11.26
C MET A 101 6.44 -13.57 -11.19
N LEU A 102 7.04 -13.18 -10.07
CA LEU A 102 8.49 -13.27 -9.86
C LEU A 102 8.97 -14.71 -9.86
N HIS A 103 8.22 -15.64 -9.27
CA HIS A 103 8.55 -17.07 -9.33
C HIS A 103 8.54 -17.64 -10.75
N ILE A 104 7.62 -17.20 -11.60
CA ILE A 104 7.59 -17.59 -13.02
C ILE A 104 8.83 -17.04 -13.74
N ILE A 105 9.15 -15.75 -13.56
CA ILE A 105 10.32 -15.11 -14.17
C ILE A 105 11.61 -15.83 -13.74
N GLN A 106 11.73 -16.14 -12.45
CA GLN A 106 12.89 -16.84 -11.90
C GLN A 106 13.11 -18.22 -12.53
N LYS A 107 12.02 -18.96 -12.79
CA LYS A 107 12.08 -20.30 -13.42
C LYS A 107 12.31 -20.25 -14.93
N ALA A 108 11.81 -19.22 -15.59
CA ALA A 108 11.90 -19.07 -17.05
C ALA A 108 13.21 -18.42 -17.51
N SER A 109 13.89 -17.66 -16.64
CA SER A 109 15.13 -16.95 -16.96
C SER A 109 16.36 -17.82 -16.77
N ASN A 110 17.26 -17.81 -17.77
CA ASN A 110 18.63 -18.34 -17.66
C ASN A 110 19.67 -17.24 -17.42
N SER A 111 19.24 -15.97 -17.26
CA SER A 111 20.14 -14.84 -16.98
C SER A 111 20.42 -14.75 -15.48
N GLU A 112 21.70 -14.80 -15.13
CA GLU A 112 22.19 -14.63 -13.76
C GLU A 112 21.83 -13.26 -13.19
N ALA A 113 22.09 -12.19 -13.96
CA ALA A 113 21.77 -10.83 -13.53
C ALA A 113 20.27 -10.62 -13.27
N LEU A 114 19.39 -11.19 -14.12
CA LEU A 114 17.95 -11.11 -13.90
C LEU A 114 17.52 -11.95 -12.69
N SER A 115 18.11 -13.13 -12.49
CA SER A 115 17.89 -13.97 -11.31
C SER A 115 18.24 -13.25 -10.01
N GLU A 116 19.34 -12.51 -10.00
CA GLU A 116 19.75 -11.69 -8.85
C GLU A 116 18.74 -10.57 -8.59
N GLN A 117 18.29 -9.86 -9.63
CA GLN A 117 17.26 -8.81 -9.50
C GLN A 117 15.94 -9.34 -8.96
N VAL A 118 15.49 -10.51 -9.43
CA VAL A 118 14.27 -11.17 -8.94
C VAL A 118 14.44 -11.57 -7.48
N SER A 119 15.59 -12.12 -7.12
CA SER A 119 15.90 -12.49 -5.73
C SER A 119 15.86 -11.27 -4.80
N HIS A 120 16.49 -10.15 -5.19
CA HIS A 120 16.41 -8.89 -4.44
C HIS A 120 14.97 -8.39 -4.28
N LYS A 121 14.16 -8.48 -5.34
CA LYS A 121 12.76 -8.07 -5.30
C LYS A 121 11.94 -8.91 -4.32
N MET A 122 12.13 -10.23 -4.34
CA MET A 122 11.49 -11.16 -3.40
C MET A 122 11.90 -10.86 -1.95
N THR A 123 13.18 -10.59 -1.68
CA THR A 123 13.65 -10.19 -0.35
C THR A 123 12.98 -8.91 0.13
N LEU A 124 12.90 -7.87 -0.72
CA LEU A 124 12.23 -6.62 -0.39
C LEU A 124 10.75 -6.82 -0.04
N PHE A 125 10.04 -7.66 -0.81
CA PHE A 125 8.65 -8.00 -0.53
C PHE A 125 8.50 -8.78 0.78
N GLY A 126 9.39 -9.72 1.07
CA GLY A 126 9.41 -10.40 2.37
C GLY A 126 9.57 -9.42 3.54
N ILE A 127 10.51 -8.47 3.44
CA ILE A 127 10.70 -7.42 4.46
C ILE A 127 9.43 -6.56 4.60
N GLN A 128 8.82 -6.16 3.48
CA GLN A 128 7.63 -5.32 3.48
C GLN A 128 6.43 -6.04 4.13
N LYS A 129 6.22 -7.32 3.82
CA LYS A 129 5.17 -8.14 4.47
C LYS A 129 5.39 -8.27 5.97
N ASN A 130 6.60 -8.61 6.41
CA ASN A 130 6.91 -8.70 7.83
C ASN A 130 6.67 -7.35 8.54
N THR A 131 7.02 -6.24 7.90
CA THR A 131 6.77 -4.90 8.44
C THR A 131 5.28 -4.57 8.55
N ILE A 132 4.49 -4.97 7.55
CA ILE A 132 3.03 -4.86 7.59
C ILE A 132 2.47 -5.66 8.77
N GLU A 133 2.89 -6.91 8.94
CA GLU A 133 2.42 -7.79 10.01
C GLU A 133 2.75 -7.22 11.40
N MET A 134 3.95 -6.69 11.59
CA MET A 134 4.31 -5.97 12.82
C MET A 134 3.44 -4.73 13.06
N ALA A 135 3.05 -4.02 12.00
CA ALA A 135 2.26 -2.80 12.12
C ALA A 135 0.78 -3.05 12.44
N ILE A 136 0.17 -4.11 11.90
CA ILE A 136 -1.26 -4.40 12.06
C ILE A 136 -1.57 -5.57 13.01
N GLY A 137 -0.54 -6.17 13.60
CA GLY A 137 -0.59 -7.40 14.39
C GLY A 137 -0.79 -8.64 13.51
N THR A 138 -0.22 -9.77 13.93
CA THR A 138 -0.39 -11.05 13.22
C THR A 138 -1.85 -11.52 13.29
N ASP A 139 -2.27 -12.33 12.32
CA ASP A 139 -3.63 -12.90 12.36
C ASP A 139 -3.81 -13.85 13.55
N VAL A 140 -2.73 -14.52 13.97
CA VAL A 140 -2.68 -15.33 15.20
C VAL A 140 -2.96 -14.46 16.45
N GLU A 141 -2.36 -13.27 16.55
CA GLU A 141 -2.65 -12.36 17.67
C GLU A 141 -4.10 -11.88 17.68
N LYS A 142 -4.71 -11.68 16.50
CA LYS A 142 -6.12 -11.31 16.37
C LYS A 142 -7.03 -12.47 16.79
N GLU A 143 -6.72 -13.70 16.37
CA GLU A 143 -7.44 -14.90 16.77
C GLU A 143 -7.33 -15.16 18.28
N ILE A 144 -6.14 -15.04 18.87
CA ILE A 144 -5.95 -15.16 20.31
C ILE A 144 -6.80 -14.13 21.07
N LYS A 145 -6.76 -12.85 20.67
CA LYS A 145 -7.62 -11.81 21.28
C LYS A 145 -9.10 -12.11 21.14
N ALA A 146 -9.52 -12.64 19.99
CA ALA A 146 -10.91 -13.02 19.77
C ALA A 146 -11.33 -14.18 20.70
N LEU A 147 -10.47 -15.20 20.87
CA LEU A 147 -10.69 -16.32 21.77
C LEU A 147 -10.72 -15.89 23.26
N GLU A 148 -9.83 -14.99 23.66
CA GLU A 148 -9.81 -14.41 25.03
C GLU A 148 -11.07 -13.59 25.32
N SER A 149 -11.55 -12.81 24.34
CA SER A 149 -12.77 -12.02 24.47
C SER A 149 -14.03 -12.89 24.58
N GLN A 150 -14.05 -14.05 23.91
CA GLN A 150 -15.13 -15.03 24.02
C GLN A 150 -15.15 -15.73 25.38
N LYS A 151 -13.97 -16.03 25.96
CA LYS A 151 -13.86 -16.62 27.31
C LYS A 151 -14.23 -15.66 28.45
N ALA A 152 -14.23 -14.35 28.19
CA ALA A 152 -14.54 -13.33 29.18
C ALA A 152 -16.06 -13.01 29.29
N GLN A 153 -16.90 -13.57 28.42
CA GLN A 153 -18.35 -13.54 28.60
C GLN A 153 -18.73 -14.67 29.57
N PRO A 154 -19.27 -14.37 30.77
CA PRO A 154 -19.72 -15.42 31.68
C PRO A 154 -20.87 -16.18 31.02
N ASP A 155 -20.79 -17.51 31.07
CA ASP A 155 -21.91 -18.39 30.70
C ASP A 155 -23.16 -17.93 31.45
N ILE A 156 -24.18 -17.50 30.69
CA ILE A 156 -25.50 -17.10 31.19
C ILE A 156 -26.34 -18.34 31.46
#